data_AF-A0A9R0S0M5-F1
#
_entry.id   AF-A0A9R0S0M5-F1
#
_cell.length_a   1.000
_cell.length_b   1.000
_cell.length_c   1.000
_cell.angle_alpha   90.00
_cell.angle_beta   90.00
_cell.angle_gamma   90.00
#
_symmetry.space_group_name_H-M   'P 1'
#
loop_
_entity.id
_entity.type
_entity.pdbx_description
1 polymer ?
#
loop_
_entity_poly.entity_id
_entity_poly.type
_entity_poly.pdbx_seq_one_letter_code
_entity_poly.pdbx_strand_id
1 'polypeptide(L)'
;MATKIYIVYYSTWGHVATLAEEMKKGADSVPRVEVTVWRVPETEDHPIITASQLAEADGILFGFPSRFGVKGGSPYGAGTFAGADGSRVPSDAELALAAHQGKYFAGTVKKLKAV
;
A
#
# COMPACT_ATOMS: atom_id res chain seq x y z
N MET A 1 -3.71 23.03 -1.51
CA MET A 1 -4.57 21.84 -1.78
C MET A 1 -4.10 20.67 -0.93
N ALA A 2 -4.98 19.73 -0.59
CA ALA A 2 -4.58 18.48 0.06
C ALA A 2 -3.78 17.58 -0.90
N THR A 3 -2.79 16.86 -0.36
CA THR A 3 -2.02 15.86 -1.11
C THR A 3 -2.81 14.57 -1.14
N LYS A 4 -3.11 14.05 -2.34
CA LYS A 4 -3.86 12.81 -2.51
C LYS A 4 -2.90 11.64 -2.71
N ILE A 5 -3.15 10.54 -2.02
CA ILE A 5 -2.37 9.30 -2.10
C ILE A 5 -3.32 8.12 -2.28
N TYR A 6 -3.02 7.24 -3.22
CA TYR A 6 -3.77 6.01 -3.44
C TYR A 6 -2.93 4.80 -3.07
N ILE A 7 -3.39 4.00 -2.11
CA ILE A 7 -2.82 2.68 -1.79
C ILE A 7 -3.56 1.65 -2.65
N VAL A 8 -2.90 1.10 -3.67
CA VAL A 8 -3.51 0.09 -4.55
C VAL A 8 -2.94 -1.28 -4.19
N TYR A 9 -3.79 -2.23 -3.80
CA TYR A 9 -3.34 -3.54 -3.32
C TYR A 9 -4.17 -4.70 -3.88
N TYR A 10 -3.56 -5.86 -4.05
CA TYR A 10 -4.24 -7.13 -4.28
C TYR A 10 -4.09 -8.04 -3.05
N SER A 11 -5.11 -8.84 -2.72
CA SER A 11 -5.02 -9.85 -1.66
C SER A 11 -5.99 -11.01 -1.87
N THR A 12 -5.45 -12.24 -1.91
CA THR A 12 -6.22 -13.49 -1.87
C THR A 12 -6.78 -13.73 -0.47
N TRP A 13 -5.90 -13.84 0.53
CA TRP A 13 -6.27 -14.20 1.91
C TRP A 13 -6.50 -13.00 2.83
N GLY A 14 -6.73 -11.80 2.29
CA GLY A 14 -6.86 -10.57 3.12
C GLY A 14 -5.60 -10.05 3.82
N HIS A 15 -4.47 -10.76 3.79
CA HIS A 15 -3.23 -10.35 4.48
C HIS A 15 -2.63 -9.04 3.96
N VAL A 16 -2.70 -8.81 2.65
CA VAL A 16 -2.24 -7.55 2.06
C VAL A 16 -3.25 -6.43 2.32
N ALA A 17 -4.55 -6.76 2.49
CA ALA A 17 -5.54 -5.79 2.95
C ALA A 17 -5.18 -5.26 4.34
N THR A 18 -4.77 -6.15 5.25
CA THR A 18 -4.29 -5.73 6.59
C THR A 18 -3.08 -4.80 6.52
N LEU A 19 -2.11 -5.10 5.65
CA LEU A 19 -0.97 -4.20 5.43
C LEU A 19 -1.39 -2.86 4.83
N ALA A 20 -2.32 -2.85 3.87
CA ALA A 20 -2.84 -1.63 3.26
C ALA A 20 -3.54 -0.72 4.27
N GLU A 21 -4.28 -1.28 5.22
CA GLU A 21 -4.91 -0.53 6.31
C GLU A 21 -3.86 0.07 7.26
N GLU A 22 -2.79 -0.67 7.60
CA GLU A 22 -1.69 -0.11 8.41
C GLU A 22 -0.92 0.99 7.68
N MET A 23 -0.68 0.83 6.38
CA MET A 23 -0.11 1.89 5.54
C MET A 23 -1.02 3.13 5.54
N LYS A 24 -2.34 2.94 5.44
CA LYS A 24 -3.32 4.03 5.51
C LYS A 24 -3.26 4.75 6.86
N LYS A 25 -3.26 4.03 7.98
CA LYS A 25 -3.11 4.63 9.32
C LYS A 25 -1.83 5.48 9.42
N GLY A 26 -0.71 4.96 8.91
CA GLY A 26 0.56 5.69 8.87
C GLY A 26 0.49 6.96 8.03
N ALA A 27 -0.11 6.88 6.85
CA ALA A 27 -0.22 8.00 5.93
C ALA A 27 -1.24 9.06 6.39
N ASP A 28 -2.37 8.66 6.97
CA ASP A 28 -3.39 9.56 7.55
C ASP A 28 -2.85 10.37 8.75
N SER A 29 -1.78 9.90 9.40
CA SER A 29 -1.09 10.65 10.47
C SER A 29 -0.38 11.92 9.98
N VAL A 30 -0.26 12.11 8.65
CA VAL A 30 0.40 13.27 8.04
C VAL A 30 -0.63 14.36 7.73
N PRO A 31 -0.51 15.58 8.30
CA PRO A 31 -1.49 16.64 8.07
C PRO A 31 -1.63 17.03 6.60
N ARG A 32 -2.87 17.25 6.14
CA ARG A 32 -3.22 17.64 4.76
C ARG A 32 -2.90 16.57 3.71
N VAL A 33 -2.85 15.30 4.11
CA VAL A 33 -2.80 14.14 3.22
C VAL A 33 -4.15 13.43 3.27
N GLU A 34 -4.70 13.12 2.10
CA GLU A 34 -5.91 12.32 1.94
C GLU A 34 -5.53 11.00 1.29
N VAL A 35 -5.83 9.89 1.96
CA VAL A 35 -5.44 8.54 1.52
C VAL A 35 -6.67 7.71 1.20
N THR A 36 -6.73 7.18 -0.02
CA THR A 36 -7.76 6.22 -0.44
C THR A 36 -7.12 4.86 -0.70
N VAL A 37 -7.72 3.80 -0.16
CA VAL A 37 -7.29 2.42 -0.39
C VAL A 37 -8.15 1.82 -1.50
N TRP A 38 -7.50 1.30 -2.53
CA TRP A 38 -8.11 0.62 -3.66
C TRP A 38 -7.67 -0.84 -3.66
N ARG A 39 -8.64 -1.75 -3.56
CA ARG A 39 -8.40 -3.16 -3.78
C ARG A 39 -8.43 -3.43 -5.27
N VAL A 40 -7.46 -4.18 -5.78
CA VAL A 40 -7.54 -4.86 -7.07
C VAL A 40 -8.25 -6.20 -6.81
N PRO A 41 -9.39 -6.47 -7.46
CA PRO A 41 -10.17 -7.65 -7.20
C PRO A 41 -9.39 -8.88 -7.66
N GLU A 42 -9.58 -9.99 -6.95
CA GLU A 42 -9.09 -11.28 -7.42
C GLU A 42 -10.04 -11.74 -8.53
N THR A 43 -9.72 -11.31 -9.76
CA THR A 43 -10.57 -11.42 -10.96
C THR A 43 -11.99 -10.86 -10.76
N GLU A 44 -12.22 -9.71 -11.40
CA GLU A 44 -13.50 -9.02 -11.67
C GLU A 44 -14.31 -8.50 -10.46
N ASP A 45 -14.07 -7.22 -10.10
CA ASP A 45 -15.09 -6.31 -9.53
C ASP A 45 -14.69 -4.81 -9.55
N HIS A 46 -13.65 -4.43 -10.28
CA HIS A 46 -13.15 -3.05 -10.37
C HIS A 46 -12.77 -2.71 -11.82
N PRO A 47 -12.91 -1.43 -12.23
CA PRO A 47 -12.52 -1.00 -13.57
C PRO A 47 -11.03 -1.25 -13.81
N ILE A 48 -10.72 -1.79 -14.98
CA ILE A 48 -9.34 -1.96 -15.44
C ILE A 48 -8.75 -0.56 -15.70
N ILE A 49 -7.66 -0.22 -15.00
CA ILE A 49 -6.93 1.01 -15.25
C ILE A 49 -6.11 0.88 -16.54
N THR A 50 -6.16 1.91 -17.39
CA THR A 50 -5.35 2.01 -18.61
C THR A 50 -4.05 2.75 -18.34
N ALA A 51 -3.04 2.57 -19.20
CA ALA A 51 -1.75 3.24 -19.05
C ALA A 51 -1.88 4.78 -19.05
N SER A 52 -2.80 5.33 -19.83
CA SER A 52 -3.08 6.78 -19.88
C SER A 52 -3.58 7.33 -18.53
N GLN A 53 -4.38 6.55 -17.80
CA GLN A 53 -4.93 6.98 -16.51
C GLN A 53 -3.89 7.02 -15.38
N LEU A 54 -2.76 6.31 -15.54
CA LEU A 54 -1.65 6.38 -14.59
C LEU A 54 -1.02 7.77 -14.55
N ALA A 55 -1.02 8.48 -15.69
CA ALA A 55 -0.47 9.83 -15.78
C ALA A 55 -1.30 10.90 -15.07
N GLU A 56 -2.57 10.58 -14.74
CA GLU A 56 -3.46 11.47 -13.99
C GLU A 56 -3.18 11.47 -12.48
N ALA A 57 -2.40 10.50 -11.99
CA ALA A 57 -2.10 10.36 -10.57
C ALA A 57 -0.83 11.15 -10.17
N ASP A 58 -0.91 11.92 -9.09
CA ASP A 58 0.24 12.57 -8.43
C ASP A 58 1.25 11.55 -7.84
N GLY A 59 0.85 10.28 -7.72
CA GLY A 59 1.68 9.20 -7.20
C GLY A 59 0.95 7.85 -7.25
N ILE A 60 1.72 6.77 -7.41
CA ILE A 60 1.22 5.40 -7.56
C ILE A 60 1.87 4.53 -6.48
N LEU A 61 1.05 3.78 -5.73
CA LEU A 61 1.51 2.71 -4.84
C LEU A 61 1.08 1.37 -5.40
N PHE A 62 2.01 0.41 -5.43
CA PHE A 62 1.74 -0.94 -5.86
C PHE A 62 1.78 -1.91 -4.68
N GLY A 63 0.79 -2.80 -4.57
CA GLY A 63 0.74 -3.88 -3.59
C GLY A 63 0.70 -5.24 -4.27
N PHE A 64 1.75 -6.04 -4.08
CA PHE A 64 1.83 -7.41 -4.58
C PHE A 64 2.20 -8.36 -3.43
N PRO A 65 1.70 -9.62 -3.43
CA PRO A 65 2.08 -10.59 -2.42
C PRO A 65 3.56 -11.00 -2.59
N SER A 66 4.27 -11.11 -1.48
CA SER A 66 5.65 -11.60 -1.46
C SER A 66 5.65 -13.13 -1.47
N ARG A 67 6.16 -13.75 -2.54
CA ARG A 67 6.53 -15.16 -2.49
C ARG A 67 7.87 -15.25 -1.73
N PHE A 68 7.96 -16.12 -0.71
CA PHE A 68 9.17 -16.41 0.09
C PHE A 68 9.52 -15.53 1.31
N GLY A 69 8.56 -14.82 1.92
CA GLY A 69 8.72 -14.33 3.30
C GLY A 69 9.91 -13.38 3.53
N VAL A 70 10.10 -12.43 2.62
CA VAL A 70 11.09 -11.37 2.80
C VAL A 70 10.50 -10.32 3.75
N LYS A 71 11.02 -10.26 4.98
CA LYS A 71 10.88 -9.08 5.83
C LYS A 71 11.50 -7.91 5.07
N GLY A 72 10.70 -6.94 4.63
CA GLY A 72 11.17 -5.68 4.05
C GLY A 72 12.42 -5.78 3.16
N GLY A 73 12.24 -5.93 1.85
CA GLY A 73 13.37 -6.07 0.93
C GLY A 73 12.99 -6.37 -0.52
N SER A 74 11.70 -6.40 -0.85
CA SER A 74 11.32 -6.26 -2.26
C SER A 74 11.63 -4.82 -2.69
N PRO A 75 11.97 -4.57 -3.97
CA PRO A 75 12.14 -3.21 -4.50
C PRO A 75 10.86 -2.34 -4.39
N TYR A 76 9.77 -2.87 -3.82
CA TYR A 76 8.44 -2.26 -3.72
C TYR A 76 7.94 -2.03 -2.27
N GLY A 77 8.73 -2.36 -1.24
CA GLY A 77 8.43 -2.02 0.17
C GLY A 77 7.96 -3.17 1.08
N ALA A 78 7.10 -2.86 2.04
CA ALA A 78 6.61 -3.71 3.12
C ALA A 78 5.75 -4.86 2.57
N GLY A 79 5.96 -6.05 3.13
CA GLY A 79 5.31 -7.28 2.71
C GLY A 79 5.08 -8.21 3.89
N THR A 80 4.29 -9.25 3.67
CA THR A 80 3.98 -10.28 4.66
C THR A 80 3.90 -11.64 3.98
N PHE A 81 4.14 -12.71 4.73
CA PHE A 81 4.00 -14.09 4.28
C PHE A 81 2.70 -14.69 4.83
N ALA A 82 1.86 -15.26 3.96
CA ALA A 82 0.58 -15.86 4.37
C ALA A 82 0.69 -17.36 4.74
N GLY A 83 1.81 -18.04 4.45
CA GLY A 83 1.88 -19.50 4.53
C GLY A 83 1.27 -20.19 3.31
N ALA A 84 1.52 -21.50 3.17
CA ALA A 84 1.01 -22.28 2.03
C ALA A 84 -0.52 -22.49 2.08
N ASP A 85 -1.11 -22.38 3.26
CA ASP A 85 -2.52 -22.58 3.58
C ASP A 85 -3.21 -21.27 4.01
N GLY A 86 -2.53 -20.13 3.95
CA GLY A 86 -3.06 -18.84 4.37
C GLY A 86 -3.17 -18.66 5.89
N SER A 87 -2.63 -19.57 6.71
CA SER A 87 -2.78 -19.54 8.17
C SER A 87 -1.94 -18.47 8.87
N ARG A 88 -0.86 -17.98 8.25
CA ARG A 88 0.07 -17.04 8.89
C ARG A 88 -0.38 -15.60 8.72
N VAL A 89 -0.84 -14.99 9.80
CA VAL A 89 -1.15 -13.55 9.86
C VAL A 89 0.12 -12.66 9.94
N PRO A 90 0.03 -11.36 9.56
CA PRO A 90 1.13 -10.42 9.73
C PRO A 90 1.54 -10.29 11.20
N SER A 91 2.85 -10.25 11.43
CA SER A 91 3.48 -9.98 12.73
C SER A 91 3.54 -8.49 13.05
N ASP A 92 3.68 -8.15 14.33
CA ASP A 92 3.79 -6.76 14.79
C ASP A 92 4.91 -5.97 14.08
N ALA A 93 6.03 -6.64 13.78
CA ALA A 93 7.14 -6.03 13.05
C ALA A 93 6.76 -5.69 11.59
N GLU A 94 5.97 -6.52 10.92
CA GLU A 94 5.49 -6.26 9.55
C GLU A 94 4.47 -5.12 9.53
N LEU A 95 3.57 -5.09 10.53
CA LEU A 95 2.61 -4.00 10.71
C LEU A 95 3.33 -2.67 10.99
N ALA A 96 4.32 -2.68 11.88
CA ALA A 96 5.12 -1.48 12.19
C ALA A 96 5.90 -0.97 10.97
N LEU A 97 6.48 -1.86 10.17
CA LEU A 97 7.17 -1.49 8.94
C LEU A 97 6.20 -0.88 7.90
N ALA A 98 5.03 -1.48 7.72
CA ALA A 98 4.00 -0.96 6.82
C ALA A 98 3.54 0.45 7.23
N ALA A 99 3.29 0.66 8.53
CA ALA A 99 2.93 1.97 9.07
C ALA A 99 4.06 3.00 8.86
N HIS A 100 5.31 2.62 9.12
CA HIS A 100 6.48 3.48 8.91
C HIS A 100 6.63 3.88 7.44
N GLN A 101 6.52 2.92 6.52
CA GLN A 101 6.60 3.16 5.09
C GLN A 101 5.50 4.13 4.62
N GLY A 102 4.26 3.93 5.05
CA GLY A 102 3.14 4.81 4.72
C GLY A 102 3.43 6.26 5.13
N LYS A 103 3.89 6.46 6.37
CA LYS A 103 4.27 7.78 6.90
C LYS A 103 5.43 8.42 6.10
N TYR A 104 6.47 7.64 5.82
CA TYR A 104 7.65 8.12 5.11
C TYR A 104 7.32 8.56 3.67
N PHE A 105 6.56 7.74 2.95
CA PHE A 105 6.15 8.02 1.58
C PHE A 105 5.27 9.27 1.53
N ALA A 106 4.25 9.35 2.40
CA ALA A 106 3.35 10.50 2.44
C ALA A 106 4.09 11.82 2.75
N GLY A 107 5.05 11.79 3.68
CA GLY A 107 5.90 12.94 3.97
C GLY A 107 6.75 13.38 2.78
N THR A 108 7.20 12.44 1.95
CA THR A 108 8.00 12.73 0.76
C THR A 108 7.15 13.33 -0.36
N VAL A 109 6.01 12.73 -0.69
CA VAL A 109 5.09 13.24 -1.71
C VAL A 109 4.61 14.65 -1.36
N LYS A 110 4.29 14.91 -0.09
CA LYS A 110 3.89 16.24 0.38
C LYS A 110 4.97 17.31 0.14
N LYS A 111 6.26 16.97 0.33
CA LYS A 111 7.36 17.88 0.05
C LYS A 111 7.50 18.15 -1.45
N LEU A 112 7.37 17.12 -2.27
CA LEU A 112 7.49 17.24 -3.73
C LEU A 112 6.35 18.04 -4.36
N LYS A 113 5.10 17.90 -3.86
CA LYS A 113 3.93 18.68 -4.32
C LYS A 113 3.97 20.17 -3.90
N ALA A 114 4.81 20.51 -2.93
CA ALA A 114 4.96 21.90 -2.47
C ALA A 114 5.99 22.70 -3.30
N VAL A 115 6.69 22.03 -4.22
CA VAL A 115 7.55 22.62 -5.25
C VAL A 115 6.72 22.81 -6.52
#